data_AF-A0A444UT41-F1
#
_entry.id   AF-A0A444UT41-F1
#
_cell.length_a   1.000
_cell.length_b   1.000
_cell.length_c   1.000
_cell.angle_alpha   90.00
_cell.angle_beta   90.00
_cell.angle_gamma   90.00
#
_symmetry.space_group_name_H-M   'P 1'
#
loop_
_entity.id
_entity.type
_entity.pdbx_description
1 polymer ?
#
loop_
_entity_poly.entity_id
_entity_poly.type
_entity_poly.pdbx_seq_one_letter_code
_entity_poly.pdbx_strand_id
1 'polypeptide(L)'
;MTGIAPMNPMMPGLGVSQDMPVVKEIIHCKSCTLFPSNPNLPPPATRQRPPGCKTVFVGGLPENATEQLIVEVFEQCGEIIAIRKSKKNFCHIRFAEEYTVDKALFLSGYRIRLGSSTDKKDTGRLHVDFAQARDDFYEWECRQRMLAREERHRRRIEEDLMRPPSPPPIVHYSEHEYDSKFPEVIRILLTWVERGEVNRRNANNFYSMIQSANSHIRRLMNEKAAHEKEMEEAKEKFMNALSGILVQCEYLLFAFSPSSDVVSFKVLV
;
A
#
# COMPACT_ATOMS: atom_id res chain seq x y z
N MET A 1 -41.25 -13.20 -4.16
CA MET A 1 -41.71 -12.45 -2.97
C MET A 1 -40.88 -12.93 -1.79
N THR A 2 -40.00 -12.07 -1.28
CA THR A 2 -39.60 -11.91 0.15
C THR A 2 -38.36 -11.01 0.12
N GLY A 3 -38.59 -9.71 0.29
CA GLY A 3 -37.54 -8.70 0.37
C GLY A 3 -36.76 -8.85 1.68
N ILE A 4 -35.44 -8.88 1.56
CA ILE A 4 -34.54 -8.83 2.70
C ILE A 4 -34.37 -7.34 3.04
N ALA A 5 -34.89 -6.95 4.21
CA ALA A 5 -34.83 -5.61 4.74
C ALA A 5 -33.36 -5.15 4.96
N PRO A 6 -33.06 -3.86 4.83
CA PRO A 6 -31.72 -3.33 5.09
C PRO A 6 -31.42 -3.34 6.60
N MET A 7 -30.32 -3.99 6.96
CA MET A 7 -29.73 -3.95 8.29
C MET A 7 -29.32 -2.51 8.62
N ASN A 8 -30.02 -1.94 9.59
CA ASN A 8 -29.73 -0.64 10.19
C ASN A 8 -28.58 -0.83 11.21
N PRO A 9 -27.42 -0.17 11.08
CA PRO A 9 -26.41 -0.21 12.12
C PRO A 9 -26.88 0.65 13.31
N MET A 10 -27.22 -0.01 14.41
CA MET A 10 -27.49 0.61 15.70
C MET A 10 -26.33 1.52 16.11
N MET A 11 -26.63 2.81 16.27
CA MET A 11 -25.80 3.74 17.03
C MET A 11 -25.84 3.35 18.52
N PRO A 12 -24.71 3.14 19.20
CA PRO A 12 -24.68 3.16 20.65
C PRO A 12 -24.88 4.61 21.11
N GLY A 13 -26.09 4.90 21.56
CA GLY A 13 -26.39 6.12 22.30
C GLY A 13 -25.59 6.14 23.60
N LEU A 14 -24.48 6.87 23.59
CA LEU A 14 -23.84 7.37 24.81
C LEU A 14 -24.57 8.64 25.25
N GLY A 15 -25.78 8.44 25.77
CA GLY A 15 -26.40 9.40 26.67
C GLY A 15 -25.66 9.35 28.00
N VAL A 16 -24.59 10.13 28.13
CA VAL A 16 -23.97 10.39 29.43
C VAL A 16 -24.46 11.75 29.89
N SER A 17 -25.68 11.76 30.44
CA SER A 17 -26.12 12.81 31.35
C SER A 17 -25.36 12.62 32.66
N GLN A 18 -24.24 13.33 32.81
CA GLN A 18 -23.63 13.59 34.10
C GLN A 18 -23.79 15.07 34.41
N ASP A 19 -24.94 15.43 34.98
CA ASP A 19 -25.11 16.69 35.71
C ASP A 19 -24.33 16.57 37.04
N MET A 20 -23.01 16.78 36.95
CA MET A 20 -22.23 17.18 38.12
C MET A 20 -22.36 18.71 38.22
N PRO A 21 -22.66 19.30 39.39
CA PRO A 21 -22.65 20.74 39.53
C PRO A 21 -21.21 21.24 39.35
N VAL A 22 -20.86 21.66 38.14
CA VAL A 22 -19.53 22.17 37.86
C VAL A 22 -19.43 23.56 38.49
N VAL A 23 -18.72 23.64 39.60
CA VAL A 23 -18.43 24.90 40.29
C VAL A 23 -17.54 25.72 39.36
N LYS A 24 -18.13 26.74 38.72
CA LYS A 24 -17.40 27.71 37.91
C LYS A 24 -16.62 28.62 38.85
N GLU A 25 -15.29 28.53 38.84
CA GLU A 25 -14.41 29.39 39.65
C GLU A 25 -14.11 30.73 38.96
N ILE A 26 -13.65 31.71 39.74
CA ILE A 26 -13.19 33.00 39.21
C ILE A 26 -11.83 32.81 38.52
N ILE A 27 -11.76 33.14 37.23
CA ILE A 27 -10.52 33.01 36.45
C ILE A 27 -9.85 34.38 36.38
N HIS A 28 -8.61 34.46 36.88
CA HIS A 28 -7.81 35.68 36.85
C HIS A 28 -6.80 35.60 35.70
N CYS A 29 -6.92 36.52 34.74
CA CYS A 29 -5.95 36.74 33.67
C CYS A 29 -5.15 38.02 33.97
N LYS A 30 -4.04 38.24 33.28
CA LYS A 30 -3.20 39.44 33.40
C LYS A 30 -3.96 40.70 33.02
N SER A 31 -4.81 40.61 31.98
CA SER A 31 -5.54 41.77 31.43
C SER A 31 -7.02 41.82 31.83
N CYS A 32 -7.58 40.74 32.40
CA CYS A 32 -9.00 40.68 32.76
C CYS A 32 -9.30 39.68 33.88
N THR A 33 -10.51 39.76 34.43
CA THR A 33 -11.03 38.76 35.37
C THR A 33 -12.37 38.24 34.88
N LEU A 34 -12.54 36.92 34.85
CA LEU A 34 -13.78 36.23 34.48
C LEU A 34 -14.51 35.78 35.75
N PHE A 35 -15.67 36.35 35.99
CA PHE A 35 -16.54 35.98 37.10
C PHE A 35 -17.57 34.94 36.64
N PRO A 36 -17.74 33.84 37.38
CA PRO A 36 -18.71 32.81 37.04
C PRO A 36 -20.14 33.37 37.11
N SER A 37 -21.03 32.87 36.25
CA SER A 37 -22.47 33.13 36.38
C SER A 37 -23.06 32.40 37.58
N ASN A 38 -24.17 32.92 38.13
CA ASN A 38 -24.92 32.23 39.17
C ASN A 38 -25.31 30.81 38.70
N PRO A 39 -24.92 29.75 39.42
CA PRO A 39 -25.21 28.36 39.05
C PRO A 39 -26.71 28.03 39.03
N ASN A 40 -27.56 28.88 39.62
CA ASN A 40 -29.02 28.71 39.60
C ASN A 40 -29.69 29.18 38.30
N LEU A 41 -28.92 29.75 37.35
CA LEU A 41 -29.46 30.14 36.05
C LEU A 41 -29.39 28.95 35.08
N PRO A 42 -30.43 28.75 34.24
CA PRO A 42 -30.39 27.68 33.24
C PRO A 42 -29.15 27.85 32.34
N PRO A 43 -28.49 26.75 31.97
CA PRO A 43 -27.35 26.81 31.07
C PRO A 43 -27.74 27.53 29.78
N PRO A 44 -26.86 28.37 29.21
CA PRO A 44 -27.14 29.05 27.95
C PRO A 44 -27.56 28.03 26.89
N ALA A 45 -28.56 28.36 26.08
CA ALA A 45 -28.93 27.52 24.96
C ALA A 45 -27.72 27.34 24.03
N THR A 46 -27.26 26.10 23.88
CA THR A 46 -26.20 25.72 22.96
C THR A 46 -26.82 25.12 21.71
N ARG A 47 -26.19 25.37 20.56
CA ARG A 47 -26.57 24.72 19.31
C ARG A 47 -26.16 23.25 19.33
N GLN A 48 -26.76 22.45 18.44
CA GLN A 48 -26.25 21.11 18.18
C GLN A 48 -24.83 21.22 17.59
N ARG A 49 -23.91 20.42 18.13
CA ARG A 49 -22.51 20.38 17.69
C ARG A 49 -22.41 19.92 16.23
N PRO A 50 -21.88 20.77 15.32
CA PRO A 50 -21.63 20.35 13.94
C PRO A 50 -20.56 19.24 13.86
N PRO A 51 -20.61 18.36 12.85
CA PRO A 51 -19.58 17.34 12.65
C PRO A 51 -18.19 17.96 12.43
N GLY A 52 -17.19 17.48 13.18
CA GLY A 52 -15.82 17.99 13.12
C GLY A 52 -15.62 19.42 13.61
N CYS A 53 -16.57 19.95 14.39
CA CYS A 53 -16.49 21.32 14.91
C CYS A 53 -15.24 21.51 15.78
N LYS A 54 -14.35 22.40 15.31
CA LYS A 54 -13.15 22.92 15.98
C LYS A 54 -13.24 24.42 16.24
N THR A 55 -14.23 25.08 15.65
CA THR A 55 -14.45 26.51 15.75
C THR A 55 -15.58 26.83 16.72
N VAL A 56 -15.32 27.72 17.67
CA VAL A 56 -16.33 28.28 18.57
C VAL A 56 -16.73 29.68 18.14
N PHE A 57 -17.99 30.02 18.38
CA PHE A 57 -18.50 31.38 18.36
C PHE A 57 -18.39 31.96 19.77
N VAL A 58 -17.84 33.16 19.90
CA VAL A 58 -17.74 33.89 21.16
C VAL A 58 -18.42 35.24 20.99
N GLY A 59 -19.55 35.43 21.65
CA GLY A 59 -20.30 36.69 21.70
C GLY A 59 -20.21 37.38 23.07
N GLY A 60 -20.61 38.64 23.11
CA GLY A 60 -20.69 39.42 24.35
C GLY A 60 -19.32 39.86 24.89
N LEU A 61 -18.33 39.98 23.99
CA LEU A 61 -17.04 40.57 24.29
C LEU A 61 -17.22 42.07 24.61
N PRO A 62 -16.41 42.64 25.52
CA PRO A 62 -16.40 44.08 25.77
C PRO A 62 -15.99 44.86 24.51
N GLU A 63 -16.45 46.10 24.39
CA GLU A 63 -16.19 46.93 23.21
C GLU A 63 -14.68 47.17 23.01
N ASN A 64 -13.97 47.33 24.13
CA ASN A 64 -12.52 47.49 24.20
C ASN A 64 -11.73 46.17 24.17
N ALA A 65 -12.38 45.02 23.90
CA ALA A 65 -11.70 43.72 23.84
C ALA A 65 -10.65 43.70 22.72
N THR A 66 -9.38 43.52 23.05
CA THR A 66 -8.31 43.32 22.07
C THR A 66 -8.22 41.85 21.64
N GLU A 67 -7.53 41.56 20.54
CA GLU A 67 -7.29 40.17 20.13
C GLU A 67 -6.38 39.44 21.13
N GLN A 68 -5.40 40.14 21.70
CA GLN A 68 -4.49 39.58 22.71
C GLN A 68 -5.24 39.08 23.94
N LEU A 69 -6.30 39.80 24.36
CA LEU A 69 -7.17 39.38 25.45
C LEU A 69 -7.90 38.05 25.13
N ILE A 70 -8.39 37.91 23.89
CA ILE A 70 -9.10 36.71 23.45
C ILE A 70 -8.13 35.53 23.46
N VAL A 71 -6.91 35.71 22.95
CA VAL A 71 -5.85 34.70 23.03
C VAL A 71 -5.60 34.33 24.49
N GLU A 72 -5.35 35.31 25.35
CA GLU A 72 -5.02 35.08 26.77
C GLU A 72 -6.08 34.25 27.51
N VAL A 73 -7.36 34.50 27.24
CA VAL A 73 -8.47 33.77 27.86
C VAL A 73 -8.64 32.36 27.27
N PHE A 74 -8.62 32.24 25.95
CA PHE A 74 -8.98 30.98 25.28
C PHE A 74 -7.79 30.04 25.04
N GLU A 75 -6.56 30.53 25.11
CA GLU A 75 -5.32 29.74 25.02
C GLU A 75 -5.20 28.75 26.19
N GLN A 76 -5.75 29.11 27.37
CA GLN A 76 -5.85 28.19 28.52
C GLN A 76 -6.74 26.97 28.24
N CYS A 77 -7.69 27.09 27.30
CA CYS A 77 -8.53 25.98 26.90
C CYS A 77 -7.79 25.04 25.96
N GLY A 78 -6.98 25.59 25.04
CA GLY A 78 -6.11 24.85 24.13
C GLY A 78 -5.54 25.71 23.01
N GLU A 79 -4.78 25.09 22.12
CA GLU A 79 -4.04 25.77 21.05
C GLU A 79 -4.98 26.40 20.01
N ILE A 80 -4.82 27.72 19.81
CA ILE A 80 -5.60 28.53 18.87
C ILE A 80 -4.88 28.56 17.52
N ILE A 81 -5.57 28.14 16.46
CA ILE A 81 -5.08 28.22 15.07
C ILE A 81 -5.39 29.57 14.45
N ALA A 82 -6.61 30.08 14.67
CA ALA A 82 -7.04 31.33 14.03
C ALA A 82 -8.14 32.01 14.83
N ILE A 83 -8.11 33.35 14.86
CA ILE A 83 -9.17 34.19 15.43
C ILE A 83 -9.73 35.08 14.32
N ARG A 84 -11.05 35.12 14.21
CA ARG A 84 -11.78 36.00 13.28
C ARG A 84 -12.72 36.91 14.06
N LYS A 85 -12.25 38.11 14.40
CA LYS A 85 -13.06 39.12 15.10
C LYS A 85 -14.01 39.84 14.15
N SER A 86 -15.24 40.05 14.59
CA SER A 86 -16.26 40.82 13.88
C SER A 86 -16.46 42.20 14.51
N LYS A 87 -17.08 43.12 13.75
CA LYS A 87 -17.41 44.48 14.22
C LYS A 87 -18.54 44.50 15.27
N LYS A 88 -19.29 43.41 15.43
CA LYS A 88 -20.45 43.32 16.35
C LYS A 88 -20.12 42.61 17.67
N ASN A 89 -18.98 42.92 18.29
CA ASN A 89 -18.55 42.37 19.59
C ASN A 89 -18.63 40.83 19.71
N PHE A 90 -18.35 40.14 18.60
CA PHE A 90 -18.22 38.70 18.56
C PHE A 90 -16.98 38.29 17.78
N CYS A 91 -16.45 37.10 18.07
CA CYS A 91 -15.38 36.49 17.30
C CYS A 91 -15.66 35.01 17.06
N HIS A 92 -14.97 34.45 16.07
CA HIS A 92 -14.85 33.01 15.89
C HIS A 92 -13.42 32.60 16.21
N ILE A 93 -13.25 31.57 17.02
CA ILE A 93 -11.94 31.04 17.41
C ILE A 93 -11.87 29.61 16.91
N ARG A 94 -10.89 29.32 16.06
CA ARG A 94 -10.61 27.97 15.57
C ARG A 94 -9.47 27.38 16.40
N PHE A 95 -9.73 26.23 17.01
CA PHE A 95 -8.72 25.47 17.75
C PHE A 95 -8.06 24.40 16.89
N ALA A 96 -6.93 23.88 17.35
CA ALA A 96 -6.27 22.73 16.73
C ALA A 96 -7.09 21.44 16.88
N GLU A 97 -7.63 21.24 18.08
CA GLU A 97 -8.28 20.01 18.49
C GLU A 97 -9.78 20.18 18.73
N GLU A 98 -10.54 19.10 18.46
CA GLU A 98 -12.00 19.09 18.61
C GLU A 98 -12.41 19.15 20.09
N TYR A 99 -11.71 18.47 20.99
CA TYR A 99 -12.06 18.44 22.43
C TYR A 99 -11.88 19.79 23.14
N THR A 100 -11.06 20.69 22.58
CA THR A 100 -10.84 22.04 23.13
C THR A 100 -12.11 22.88 23.08
N VAL A 101 -12.98 22.62 22.11
CA VAL A 101 -14.28 23.28 21.95
C VAL A 101 -15.14 23.10 23.20
N ASP A 102 -15.14 21.91 23.79
CA ASP A 102 -15.93 21.60 24.99
C ASP A 102 -15.43 22.39 26.21
N LYS A 103 -14.11 22.55 26.34
CA LYS A 103 -13.50 23.41 27.38
C LYS A 103 -13.86 24.89 27.17
N ALA A 104 -13.79 25.38 25.94
CA ALA A 104 -14.17 26.75 25.64
C ALA A 104 -15.66 27.02 25.90
N LEU A 105 -16.54 26.04 25.63
CA LEU A 105 -17.97 26.12 25.91
C LEU A 105 -18.27 26.31 27.40
N PHE A 106 -17.40 25.77 28.28
CA PHE A 106 -17.50 25.95 29.71
C PHE A 106 -17.44 27.43 30.16
N LEU A 107 -16.71 28.26 29.41
CA LEU A 107 -16.61 29.71 29.64
C LEU A 107 -17.88 30.47 29.24
N SER A 108 -18.85 29.81 28.61
CA SER A 108 -20.15 30.42 28.32
C SER A 108 -20.88 30.83 29.60
N GLY A 109 -21.37 32.06 29.65
CA GLY A 109 -22.05 32.66 30.80
C GLY A 109 -21.14 33.46 31.73
N TYR A 110 -19.81 33.36 31.63
CA TYR A 110 -18.90 34.15 32.44
C TYR A 110 -19.02 35.65 32.16
N ARG A 111 -18.88 36.46 33.21
CA ARG A 111 -18.79 37.93 33.11
C ARG A 111 -17.33 38.32 33.04
N ILE A 112 -16.93 38.95 31.95
CA ILE A 112 -15.56 39.45 31.76
C ILE A 112 -15.48 40.91 32.21
N ARG A 113 -14.42 41.27 32.94
CA ARG A 113 -14.06 42.64 33.33
C ARG A 113 -12.61 42.94 32.94
N LEU A 114 -12.37 44.00 32.18
CA LEU A 114 -11.03 44.45 31.80
C LEU A 114 -10.38 45.27 32.92
N GLY A 115 -9.20 44.84 33.39
CA GLY A 115 -8.50 45.47 34.50
C GLY A 115 -9.37 45.69 35.75
N SER A 116 -9.33 46.92 36.28
CA SER A 116 -10.14 47.35 37.43
C SER A 116 -11.36 48.21 37.06
N SER A 117 -11.58 48.46 35.76
CA SER A 117 -12.69 49.30 35.30
C SER A 117 -14.03 48.58 35.48
N THR A 118 -15.05 49.30 35.96
CA THR A 118 -16.44 48.82 36.07
C THR A 118 -17.34 49.41 34.98
N ASP A 119 -16.76 50.10 33.99
CA ASP A 119 -17.53 50.72 32.93
C ASP A 119 -18.20 49.69 32.02
N LYS A 120 -19.34 50.09 31.44
CA LYS A 120 -20.11 49.24 30.51
C LYS A 120 -19.32 48.83 29.27
N LYS A 121 -18.29 49.61 28.89
CA LYS A 121 -17.43 49.35 27.72
C LYS A 121 -16.33 48.31 28.01
N ASP A 122 -15.97 48.18 29.28
CA ASP A 122 -14.91 47.31 29.78
C ASP A 122 -15.45 46.03 30.44
N THR A 123 -16.77 45.86 30.40
CA THR A 123 -17.46 44.70 30.95
C THR A 123 -18.30 44.01 29.88
N GLY A 124 -18.37 42.68 29.93
CA GLY A 124 -19.13 41.88 28.97
C GLY A 124 -19.65 40.60 29.61
N ARG A 125 -20.61 39.95 28.95
CA ARG A 125 -21.07 38.60 29.33
C ARG A 125 -20.78 37.66 28.18
N LEU A 126 -19.79 36.80 28.38
CA LEU A 126 -19.35 35.86 27.37
C LEU A 126 -20.47 34.86 27.07
N HIS A 127 -20.73 34.66 25.78
CA HIS A 127 -21.54 33.58 25.27
C HIS A 127 -20.69 32.80 24.29
N VAL A 128 -20.27 31.60 24.70
CA VAL A 128 -19.56 30.67 23.84
C VAL A 128 -20.56 29.64 23.35
N ASP A 129 -20.54 29.35 22.05
CA ASP A 129 -21.38 28.34 21.40
C ASP A 129 -20.63 27.70 20.22
N PHE A 130 -21.14 26.60 19.69
CA PHE A 130 -20.57 25.96 18.52
C PHE A 130 -20.71 26.86 17.28
N ALA A 131 -19.63 26.97 16.49
CA ALA A 131 -19.67 27.64 15.20
C ALA A 131 -19.75 26.62 14.07
N GLN A 132 -20.56 26.95 13.06
CA GLN A 132 -20.59 26.21 11.81
C GLN A 132 -19.55 26.81 10.85
N ALA A 133 -18.31 26.34 10.94
CA ALA A 133 -17.24 26.73 10.03
C ALA A 133 -17.21 25.82 8.80
N ARG A 134 -17.04 26.42 7.62
CA ARG A 134 -16.95 25.69 6.34
C ARG A 134 -15.71 24.79 6.30
N ASP A 135 -14.59 25.28 6.81
CA ASP A 135 -13.30 24.56 6.83
C ASP A 135 -13.39 23.30 7.70
N ASP A 136 -13.97 23.42 8.90
CA ASP A 136 -14.19 22.30 9.83
C ASP A 136 -15.04 21.20 9.18
N PHE A 137 -16.15 21.59 8.54
CA PHE A 137 -17.01 20.66 7.84
C PHE A 137 -16.29 19.97 6.67
N TYR A 138 -15.49 20.72 5.91
CA TYR A 138 -14.73 20.17 4.79
C TYR A 138 -13.66 19.16 5.25
N GLU A 139 -12.92 19.47 6.33
CA GLU A 139 -11.96 18.54 6.92
C GLU A 139 -12.63 17.24 7.39
N TRP A 140 -13.78 17.37 8.04
CA TRP A 140 -14.57 16.21 8.46
C TRP A 140 -15.03 15.38 7.26
N GLU A 141 -15.59 15.99 6.21
CA GLU A 141 -16.00 15.28 4.99
C GLU A 141 -14.83 14.54 4.33
N CYS A 142 -13.65 15.18 4.27
CA CYS A 142 -12.43 14.55 3.75
C CYS A 142 -12.01 13.33 4.58
N ARG A 143 -12.03 13.44 5.91
CA ARG A 143 -11.76 12.32 6.84
C ARG A 143 -12.74 11.18 6.62
N GLN A 144 -14.04 11.45 6.51
CA GLN A 144 -15.06 10.44 6.24
C GLN A 144 -14.83 9.70 4.91
N ARG A 145 -14.47 10.42 3.85
CA ARG A 145 -14.13 9.81 2.55
C ARG A 145 -12.88 8.94 2.64
N MET A 146 -11.89 9.32 3.45
CA MET A 146 -10.68 8.53 3.67
C MET A 146 -11.03 7.20 4.37
N LEU A 147 -11.74 7.27 5.50
CA LEU A 147 -12.19 6.08 6.24
C LEU A 147 -13.03 5.14 5.38
N ALA A 148 -13.95 5.68 4.57
CA ALA A 148 -14.75 4.87 3.66
C ALA A 148 -13.92 4.16 2.58
N ARG A 149 -12.80 4.75 2.11
CA ARG A 149 -11.88 4.10 1.18
C ARG A 149 -11.10 2.98 1.86
N GLU A 150 -10.60 3.26 3.05
CA GLU A 150 -9.84 2.29 3.84
C GLU A 150 -10.71 1.07 4.20
N GLU A 151 -11.96 1.29 4.61
CA GLU A 151 -12.91 0.21 4.90
C GLU A 151 -13.20 -0.65 3.66
N ARG A 152 -13.37 -0.03 2.49
CA ARG A 152 -13.50 -0.78 1.24
C ARG A 152 -12.23 -1.55 0.89
N HIS A 153 -11.05 -1.01 1.18
CA HIS A 153 -9.79 -1.69 0.94
C HIS A 153 -9.61 -2.88 1.88
N ARG A 154 -9.88 -2.68 3.17
CA ARG A 154 -9.87 -3.72 4.21
C ARG A 154 -10.82 -4.87 3.84
N ARG A 155 -12.07 -4.54 3.47
CA ARG A 155 -13.06 -5.54 3.04
C ARG A 155 -12.62 -6.33 1.80
N ARG A 156 -11.95 -5.67 0.82
CA ARG A 156 -11.42 -6.38 -0.36
C ARG A 156 -10.30 -7.34 0.01
N ILE A 157 -9.37 -6.92 0.86
CA ILE A 157 -8.27 -7.77 1.33
C ILE A 157 -8.82 -8.99 2.09
N GLU A 158 -9.81 -8.78 2.96
CA GLU A 158 -10.45 -9.85 3.72
C GLU A 158 -11.23 -10.80 2.81
N GLU A 159 -11.97 -10.28 1.83
CA GLU A 159 -12.65 -11.09 0.81
C GLU A 159 -11.65 -11.89 -0.04
N ASP A 160 -10.54 -11.27 -0.47
CA ASP A 160 -9.49 -11.93 -1.25
C ASP A 160 -8.75 -13.00 -0.44
N LEU A 161 -8.60 -12.84 0.88
CA LEU A 161 -8.04 -13.87 1.77
C LEU A 161 -8.96 -15.08 1.90
N MET A 162 -10.28 -14.87 1.88
CA MET A 162 -11.28 -15.94 1.98
C MET A 162 -11.53 -16.66 0.65
N ARG A 163 -10.98 -16.16 -0.46
CA ARG A 163 -11.03 -16.86 -1.74
C ARG A 163 -10.16 -18.12 -1.68
N PRO A 164 -10.63 -19.27 -2.21
CA PRO A 164 -9.78 -20.43 -2.39
C PRO A 164 -8.53 -20.02 -3.20
N PRO A 165 -7.33 -20.53 -2.87
CA PRO A 165 -6.15 -20.25 -3.66
C PRO A 165 -6.44 -20.57 -5.13
N SER A 166 -6.12 -19.63 -6.01
CA SER A 166 -6.31 -19.81 -7.44
C SER A 166 -5.66 -21.12 -7.88
N PRO A 167 -6.30 -21.94 -8.73
CA PRO A 167 -5.66 -23.11 -9.28
C PRO A 167 -4.29 -22.72 -9.84
N PRO A 168 -3.23 -23.52 -9.62
CA PRO A 168 -1.90 -23.17 -10.09
C PRO A 168 -1.96 -22.82 -11.58
N PRO A 169 -1.25 -21.76 -12.01
CA PRO A 169 -1.26 -21.32 -13.39
C PRO A 169 -1.01 -22.50 -14.33
N ILE A 170 -1.83 -22.61 -15.37
CA ILE A 170 -1.63 -23.58 -16.44
C ILE A 170 -0.30 -23.22 -17.12
N VAL A 171 0.75 -24.01 -16.86
CA VAL A 171 2.10 -23.75 -17.38
C VAL A 171 2.07 -23.93 -18.89
N HIS A 172 2.25 -22.84 -19.64
CA HIS A 172 2.46 -22.87 -21.08
C HIS A 172 3.95 -22.98 -21.35
N TYR A 173 4.40 -24.14 -21.83
CA TYR A 173 5.80 -24.34 -22.20
C TYR A 173 6.08 -23.63 -23.53
N SER A 174 6.90 -22.59 -23.47
CA SER A 174 7.54 -22.02 -24.66
C SER A 174 8.63 -22.96 -25.18
N GLU A 175 8.87 -22.98 -26.49
CA GLU A 175 9.89 -23.84 -27.14
C GLU A 175 11.30 -23.66 -26.52
N HIS A 176 11.64 -22.44 -26.11
CA HIS A 176 12.91 -22.13 -25.44
C HIS A 176 12.99 -22.60 -23.97
N GLU A 177 11.87 -22.65 -23.24
CA GLU A 177 11.86 -23.19 -21.86
C GLU A 177 11.91 -24.72 -21.84
N TYR A 178 11.45 -25.35 -22.92
CA TYR A 178 11.43 -26.80 -23.07
C TYR A 178 12.84 -27.40 -23.15
N ASP A 179 13.78 -26.74 -23.83
CA ASP A 179 15.15 -27.28 -24.01
C ASP A 179 15.93 -27.34 -22.67
N SER A 180 15.80 -26.29 -21.86
CA SER A 180 16.43 -26.23 -20.53
C SER A 180 15.78 -27.11 -19.47
N LYS A 181 14.51 -27.51 -19.67
CA LYS A 181 13.73 -28.32 -18.73
C LYS A 181 13.26 -29.64 -19.34
N PHE A 182 13.85 -30.09 -20.44
CA PHE A 182 13.40 -31.24 -21.23
C PHE A 182 13.12 -32.50 -20.39
N PRO A 183 14.02 -32.92 -19.48
CA PRO A 183 13.79 -34.12 -18.67
C PRO A 183 12.56 -34.01 -17.77
N GLU A 184 12.31 -32.81 -17.24
CA GLU A 184 11.17 -32.56 -16.36
C GLU A 184 9.86 -32.54 -17.14
N VAL A 185 9.86 -31.94 -18.33
CA VAL A 185 8.66 -31.91 -19.18
C VAL A 185 8.32 -33.30 -19.71
N ILE A 186 9.31 -34.11 -20.10
CA ILE A 186 9.10 -35.50 -20.50
C ILE A 186 8.58 -36.35 -19.33
N ARG A 187 9.08 -36.13 -18.10
CA ARG A 187 8.58 -36.82 -16.89
C ARG A 187 7.10 -36.54 -16.64
N ILE A 188 6.68 -35.29 -16.80
CA ILE A 188 5.27 -34.89 -16.69
C ILE A 188 4.43 -35.55 -17.80
N LEU A 189 4.92 -35.52 -19.04
CA LEU A 189 4.24 -36.12 -20.20
C LEU A 189 4.04 -37.62 -20.02
N LEU A 190 5.08 -38.35 -19.59
CA LEU A 190 5.01 -39.78 -19.30
C LEU A 190 3.97 -40.08 -18.20
N THR A 191 4.00 -39.30 -17.11
CA THR A 191 3.05 -39.44 -16.01
C THR A 191 1.61 -39.26 -16.48
N TRP A 192 1.34 -38.27 -17.34
CA TRP A 192 0.01 -38.03 -17.88
C TRP A 192 -0.47 -39.16 -18.80
N VAL A 193 0.42 -39.75 -19.59
CA VAL A 193 0.12 -40.89 -20.47
C VAL A 193 -0.15 -42.16 -19.66
N GLU A 194 0.68 -42.46 -18.67
CA GLU A 194 0.58 -43.68 -17.85
C GLU A 194 -0.67 -43.67 -16.95
N ARG A 195 -1.03 -42.50 -16.41
CA ARG A 195 -2.15 -42.34 -15.47
C ARG A 195 -3.47 -41.94 -16.13
N GLY A 196 -3.45 -41.64 -17.43
CA GLY A 196 -4.64 -41.17 -18.15
C GLY A 196 -5.15 -39.81 -17.67
N GLU A 197 -4.26 -38.93 -17.18
CA GLU A 197 -4.63 -37.62 -16.62
C GLU A 197 -4.94 -36.56 -17.70
N VAL A 198 -4.84 -36.93 -18.98
CA VAL A 198 -5.16 -36.05 -20.11
C VAL A 198 -6.67 -35.85 -20.22
N ASN A 199 -7.12 -34.61 -20.04
CA ASN A 199 -8.51 -34.18 -20.08
C ASN A 199 -8.65 -32.87 -20.87
N ARG A 200 -9.90 -32.41 -21.10
CA ARG A 200 -10.16 -31.20 -21.90
C ARG A 200 -9.47 -29.93 -21.39
N ARG A 201 -9.10 -29.86 -20.10
CA ARG A 201 -8.46 -28.67 -19.51
C ARG A 201 -6.95 -28.64 -19.75
N ASN A 202 -6.29 -29.79 -19.92
CA ASN A 202 -4.84 -29.87 -20.11
C ASN A 202 -4.44 -30.38 -21.52
N ALA A 203 -5.41 -30.70 -22.39
CA ALA A 203 -5.18 -31.20 -23.75
C ALA A 203 -4.29 -30.26 -24.60
N ASN A 204 -4.46 -28.94 -24.49
CA ASN A 204 -3.64 -27.97 -25.23
C ASN A 204 -2.18 -28.03 -24.76
N ASN A 205 -1.94 -28.10 -23.46
CA ASN A 205 -0.59 -28.24 -22.91
C ASN A 205 0.05 -29.56 -23.31
N PHE A 206 -0.72 -30.64 -23.26
CA PHE A 206 -0.27 -31.95 -23.72
C PHE A 206 0.19 -31.89 -25.18
N TYR A 207 -0.61 -31.27 -26.05
CA TYR A 207 -0.25 -31.09 -27.46
C TYR A 207 1.00 -30.23 -27.64
N SER A 208 1.13 -29.12 -26.93
CA SER A 208 2.33 -28.28 -26.98
C SER A 208 3.57 -29.03 -26.52
N MET A 209 3.50 -29.81 -25.44
CA MET A 209 4.64 -30.61 -24.96
C MET A 209 5.05 -31.70 -25.98
N ILE A 210 4.08 -32.36 -26.63
CA ILE A 210 4.35 -33.32 -27.72
C ILE A 210 5.00 -32.63 -28.92
N GLN A 211 4.52 -31.44 -29.29
CA GLN A 211 5.06 -30.70 -30.41
C GLN A 211 6.52 -30.29 -30.16
N SER A 212 6.82 -29.77 -28.97
CA SER A 212 8.19 -29.45 -28.56
C SER A 212 9.08 -30.70 -28.48
N ALA A 213 8.56 -31.83 -27.97
CA ALA A 213 9.29 -33.10 -27.97
C ALA A 213 9.70 -33.53 -29.38
N ASN A 214 8.77 -33.46 -30.34
CA ASN A 214 9.04 -33.81 -31.73
C ASN A 214 10.03 -32.86 -32.40
N SER A 215 9.99 -31.57 -32.06
CA SER A 215 10.98 -30.58 -32.51
C SER A 215 12.38 -30.94 -32.00
N HIS A 216 12.49 -31.27 -30.72
CA HIS A 216 13.74 -31.68 -30.08
C HIS A 216 14.31 -32.97 -30.68
N ILE A 217 13.47 -33.99 -30.92
CA ILE A 217 13.89 -35.23 -31.59
C ILE A 217 14.46 -34.95 -32.98
N ARG A 218 13.80 -34.11 -33.79
CA ARG A 218 14.30 -33.74 -35.12
C ARG A 218 15.65 -33.04 -35.05
N ARG A 219 15.83 -32.12 -34.10
CA ARG A 219 17.12 -31.44 -33.86
C ARG A 219 18.22 -32.45 -33.54
N LEU A 220 17.98 -33.35 -32.57
CA LEU A 220 18.93 -34.38 -32.17
C LEU A 220 19.27 -35.35 -33.31
N MET A 221 18.30 -35.72 -34.15
CA MET A 221 18.54 -36.54 -35.33
C MET A 221 19.47 -35.85 -36.34
N ASN A 222 19.30 -34.54 -36.54
CA ASN A 222 20.15 -33.76 -37.43
C ASN A 222 21.56 -33.59 -36.85
N GLU A 223 21.69 -33.33 -35.55
CA GLU A 223 22.98 -33.25 -34.86
C GLU A 223 23.73 -34.58 -34.92
N LYS A 224 23.03 -35.70 -34.69
CA LYS A 224 23.59 -37.04 -34.87
C LYS A 224 24.13 -37.24 -36.28
N ALA A 225 23.33 -36.92 -37.31
CA ALA A 225 23.75 -37.07 -38.70
C ALA A 225 24.96 -36.18 -39.04
N ALA A 226 25.03 -34.97 -38.48
CA ALA A 226 26.18 -34.08 -38.64
C ALA A 226 27.46 -34.69 -38.03
N HIS A 227 27.39 -35.19 -36.79
CA HIS A 227 28.53 -35.81 -36.13
C HIS A 227 28.97 -37.12 -36.80
N GLU A 228 28.04 -37.93 -37.31
CA GLU A 228 28.37 -39.12 -38.10
C GLU A 228 29.14 -38.76 -39.37
N LYS A 229 28.74 -37.69 -40.06
CA LYS A 229 29.45 -37.18 -41.23
C LYS A 229 30.84 -36.65 -40.88
N GLU A 230 30.97 -35.86 -39.82
CA GLU A 230 32.27 -35.35 -39.34
C GLU A 230 33.22 -36.48 -38.94
N MET A 231 32.71 -37.54 -38.30
CA MET A 231 33.49 -38.74 -37.97
C MET A 231 34.03 -39.40 -39.24
N GLU A 232 33.19 -39.55 -40.27
CA GLU A 232 33.60 -40.21 -41.52
C GLU A 232 34.66 -39.39 -42.28
N GLU A 233 34.48 -38.07 -42.35
CA GLU A 233 35.50 -37.17 -42.92
C GLU A 233 36.82 -37.21 -42.14
N ALA A 234 36.75 -37.31 -40.80
CA ALA A 234 37.94 -37.42 -39.96
C ALA A 234 38.67 -38.76 -40.17
N LYS A 235 37.92 -39.87 -40.31
CA LYS A 235 38.50 -41.18 -40.65
C LYS A 235 39.17 -41.15 -42.02
N GLU A 236 38.53 -40.55 -43.03
CA GLU A 236 39.09 -40.44 -44.37
C GLU A 236 40.39 -39.61 -44.34
N LYS A 237 40.40 -38.46 -43.66
CA LYS A 237 41.61 -37.65 -43.47
C LYS A 237 42.73 -38.42 -42.79
N PHE A 238 42.42 -39.19 -41.74
CA PHE A 238 43.39 -40.02 -41.04
C PHE A 238 43.95 -41.13 -41.93
N MET A 239 43.10 -41.85 -42.66
CA MET A 239 43.51 -42.89 -43.60
C MET A 239 44.38 -42.34 -44.74
N ASN A 240 44.05 -41.16 -45.26
CA ASN A 240 44.87 -40.47 -46.25
C ASN A 240 46.24 -40.08 -45.69
N ALA A 241 46.30 -39.59 -44.44
CA ALA A 241 47.57 -39.28 -43.78
C ALA A 241 48.44 -40.52 -43.56
N LEU A 242 47.86 -41.63 -43.08
CA LEU A 242 48.56 -42.92 -42.93
C LEU A 242 49.08 -43.45 -44.26
N SER A 243 48.27 -43.37 -45.32
CA SER A 243 48.68 -43.79 -46.66
C SER A 243 49.88 -42.96 -47.16
N GLY A 244 49.88 -41.65 -46.89
CA GLY A 244 51.01 -40.78 -47.18
C GLY A 244 52.30 -41.17 -46.45
N ILE A 245 52.20 -41.53 -45.16
CA ILE A 245 53.35 -42.02 -44.38
C ILE A 245 53.86 -43.34 -44.95
N LEU A 246 52.97 -44.27 -45.29
CA LEU A 246 53.34 -45.58 -45.83
C LEU A 246 54.09 -45.44 -47.17
N VAL A 247 53.61 -44.57 -48.06
CA VAL A 247 54.30 -44.25 -49.32
C VAL A 247 55.69 -43.65 -49.06
N GLN A 248 55.84 -42.76 -48.07
CA GLN A 248 57.16 -42.25 -47.69
C GLN A 248 58.10 -43.35 -47.17
N CYS A 249 57.58 -44.30 -46.38
CA CYS A 249 58.35 -45.47 -45.94
C CYS A 249 58.78 -46.36 -47.12
N GLU A 250 57.92 -46.58 -48.11
CA GLU A 250 58.26 -47.35 -49.31
C GLU A 250 59.37 -46.69 -50.13
N TYR A 251 59.32 -45.36 -50.32
CA TYR A 251 60.40 -44.62 -50.98
C TYR A 251 61.73 -44.75 -50.25
N LEU A 252 61.72 -44.70 -48.92
CA LEU A 252 62.92 -44.96 -48.12
C LEU A 252 63.44 -46.38 -48.37
N LEU A 253 62.59 -47.40 -48.29
CA LEU A 253 62.98 -48.79 -48.56
C LEU A 253 63.55 -48.97 -49.99
N PHE A 254 62.98 -48.30 -50.99
CA PHE A 254 63.49 -48.33 -52.36
C PHE A 254 64.86 -47.66 -52.48
N ALA A 255 65.06 -46.50 -51.85
CA ALA A 255 66.33 -45.80 -51.84
C ALA A 255 67.46 -46.62 -51.18
N PHE A 256 67.12 -47.42 -50.16
CA PHE A 256 68.08 -48.29 -49.46
C PHE A 256 68.23 -49.70 -50.07
N SER A 257 67.34 -50.13 -50.97
CA SER A 257 67.38 -51.47 -51.58
C SER A 257 68.58 -51.76 -52.51
N PRO A 258 69.07 -50.84 -53.37
CA PRO A 258 70.30 -51.08 -54.14
C PRO A 258 71.57 -50.87 -53.32
N SER A 259 71.45 -50.43 -52.06
CA SER A 259 72.57 -50.15 -51.15
C SER A 259 72.63 -51.16 -50.00
N SER A 260 72.26 -52.41 -50.27
CA SER A 260 72.53 -53.54 -49.38
C SER A 260 73.90 -54.17 -49.67
N ASP A 261 74.94 -53.34 -49.63
CA ASP A 261 76.13 -53.69 -48.86
C ASP A 261 76.24 -52.59 -47.81
N VAL A 262 76.09 -52.99 -46.54
CA VAL A 262 76.21 -52.15 -45.34
C VAL A 262 74.97 -51.31 -44.97
N VAL A 263 74.08 -51.90 -44.17
CA VAL A 263 73.70 -51.48 -42.79
C VAL A 263 72.39 -52.18 -42.42
N SER A 264 72.46 -53.06 -41.42
CA SER A 264 71.29 -53.67 -40.78
C SER A 264 70.42 -52.60 -40.10
N PHE A 265 69.29 -52.24 -40.71
CA PHE A 265 68.19 -51.60 -40.00
C PHE A 265 67.32 -52.67 -39.34
N LYS A 266 67.72 -53.09 -38.13
CA LYS A 266 66.78 -53.69 -37.17
C LYS A 266 65.94 -52.55 -36.59
N VAL A 267 64.71 -52.40 -37.06
CA VAL A 267 63.67 -51.66 -36.32
C VAL A 267 62.58 -52.66 -35.98
N LEU A 268 62.46 -52.89 -34.68
CA LEU A 268 61.51 -53.76 -33.99
C LEU A 268 60.06 -53.50 -34.45
N VAL A 269 59.36 -54.58 -34.77
CA VAL A 269 57.95 -54.77 -34.42
C VAL A 269 57.87 -55.09 -32.93
#